data_AF-A0A7Y2DUH7-F1
#
_entry.id   AF-A0A7Y2DUH7-F1
#
_cell.length_a   1.000
_cell.length_b   1.000
_cell.length_c   1.000
_cell.angle_alpha   90.00
_cell.angle_beta   90.00
_cell.angle_gamma   90.00
#
_symmetry.space_group_name_H-M   'P 1'
#
loop_
_entity.id
_entity.type
_entity.pdbx_description
1 polymer ?
#
loop_
_entity_poly.entity_id
_entity_poly.type
_entity_poly.pdbx_seq_one_letter_code
_entity_poly.pdbx_strand_id
1 'polypeptide(L)'
;MKNAKSTIYAQNPSLIVKNVGGESIVYDRDSSNAVSLNQLTFAIWELCNGENSVNDIAVIVSDALKGEVDTELIGSLLRKLEDENLIEP
;
A
#
# COMPACT_ATOMS: atom_id res chain seq x y z
N MET A 1 17.98 -4.11 -14.08
CA MET A 1 17.16 -4.61 -12.97
C MET A 1 16.72 -3.39 -12.18
N LYS A 2 15.44 -3.00 -12.20
CA LYS A 2 14.96 -1.88 -11.38
C LYS A 2 15.21 -2.24 -9.91
N ASN A 3 15.81 -1.34 -9.15
CA ASN A 3 16.08 -1.57 -7.73
C ASN A 3 14.75 -1.51 -6.97
N ALA A 4 14.18 -2.68 -6.64
CA ALA A 4 12.87 -2.79 -5.99
C ALA A 4 12.78 -1.99 -4.68
N LYS A 5 13.92 -1.72 -4.02
CA LYS A 5 13.97 -0.91 -2.79
C LYS A 5 13.79 0.60 -3.02
N SER A 6 14.02 1.07 -4.25
CA SER A 6 13.90 2.48 -4.64
C SER A 6 12.66 2.75 -5.50
N THR A 7 11.84 1.72 -5.76
CA THR A 7 10.57 1.92 -6.46
C THR A 7 9.65 2.79 -5.61
N ILE A 8 8.97 3.71 -6.25
CA ILE A 8 7.95 4.58 -5.66
C ILE A 8 6.62 4.09 -6.19
N TYR A 9 5.62 3.95 -5.32
CA TYR A 9 4.28 3.56 -5.72
C TYR A 9 3.29 4.70 -5.48
N ALA A 10 2.30 4.83 -6.36
CA ALA A 10 1.20 5.79 -6.25
C ALA A 10 -0.14 5.05 -6.25
N GLN A 11 -1.11 5.56 -5.50
CA GLN A 11 -2.50 5.09 -5.53
C GLN A 11 -3.12 5.37 -6.89
N ASN A 12 -3.91 4.40 -7.38
CA ASN A 12 -4.70 4.62 -8.58
C ASN A 12 -5.79 5.70 -8.31
N PRO A 13 -5.90 6.75 -9.14
CA PRO A 13 -6.82 7.86 -8.91
C PRO A 13 -8.32 7.48 -9.02
N SER A 14 -8.67 6.31 -9.58
CA SER A 14 -10.06 5.89 -9.73
C SER A 14 -10.65 5.19 -8.48
N LEU A 15 -9.87 5.10 -7.40
CA LEU A 15 -10.24 4.40 -6.18
C LEU A 15 -11.15 5.24 -5.26
N ILE A 16 -12.13 4.58 -4.66
CA ILE A 16 -12.98 5.12 -3.60
C ILE A 16 -12.67 4.37 -2.30
N VAL A 17 -12.40 5.11 -1.23
CA VAL A 17 -12.16 4.52 0.10
C VAL A 17 -13.38 4.69 0.99
N LYS A 18 -13.76 3.63 1.72
CA LYS A 18 -14.81 3.68 2.74
C LYS A 18 -14.44 2.88 3.98
N ASN A 19 -14.51 3.53 5.14
CA ASN A 19 -14.24 2.88 6.42
C ASN A 19 -15.52 2.22 6.97
N VAL A 20 -15.46 0.93 7.26
CA VAL A 20 -16.59 0.14 7.78
C VAL A 20 -16.07 -0.77 8.91
N GLY A 21 -16.57 -0.57 10.14
CA GLY A 21 -16.28 -1.48 11.25
C GLY A 21 -14.81 -1.60 11.66
N GLY A 22 -13.95 -0.63 11.31
CA GLY A 22 -12.51 -0.67 11.59
C GLY A 22 -11.66 -1.23 10.44
N GLU A 23 -12.29 -1.67 9.35
CA GLU A 23 -11.62 -2.02 8.10
C GLU A 23 -11.83 -0.92 7.05
N SER A 24 -10.87 -0.82 6.13
CA SER A 24 -10.95 0.11 5.00
C SER A 24 -11.27 -0.67 3.74
N ILE A 25 -12.43 -0.41 3.15
CA ILE A 25 -12.80 -0.98 1.85
C ILE A 25 -12.33 -0.01 0.77
N VAL A 26 -11.46 -0.48 -0.11
CA VAL A 26 -11.01 0.24 -1.30
C VAL A 26 -11.76 -0.34 -2.51
N TYR A 27 -12.49 0.52 -3.20
CA TYR A 27 -13.29 0.16 -4.37
C TYR A 27 -12.67 0.78 -5.62
N ASP A 28 -12.25 -0.06 -6.56
CA ASP A 28 -11.85 0.35 -7.90
C ASP A 28 -13.09 0.44 -8.78
N ARG A 29 -13.39 1.66 -9.24
CA ARG A 29 -14.56 1.92 -10.08
C ARG A 29 -14.43 1.30 -11.48
N ASP A 30 -13.21 1.20 -12.00
CA ASP A 30 -12.96 0.80 -13.37
C ASP A 30 -13.08 -0.71 -13.52
N SER A 31 -12.54 -1.46 -12.55
CA SER A 31 -12.68 -2.92 -12.49
C SER A 31 -13.96 -3.38 -11.77
N SER A 32 -14.67 -2.47 -11.08
CA SER A 32 -15.77 -2.79 -10.17
C SER A 32 -15.38 -3.79 -9.07
N ASN A 33 -14.11 -3.79 -8.68
CA ASN A 33 -13.56 -4.65 -7.64
C ASN A 33 -13.55 -3.93 -6.28
N ALA A 34 -13.79 -4.68 -5.21
CA ALA A 34 -13.73 -4.16 -3.85
C ALA A 34 -12.76 -5.02 -3.03
N VAL A 35 -11.75 -4.38 -2.43
CA VAL A 35 -10.75 -5.04 -1.60
C VAL A 35 -10.87 -4.49 -0.18
N SER A 36 -11.05 -5.38 0.81
CA SER A 36 -10.94 -4.99 2.22
C SER A 36 -9.46 -4.99 2.62
N LEU A 37 -9.00 -3.86 3.14
CA LEU A 37 -7.68 -3.69 3.71
C LEU A 37 -7.79 -3.63 5.23
N ASN A 38 -6.99 -4.47 5.89
CA ASN A 38 -6.78 -4.35 7.33
C ASN A 38 -6.01 -3.06 7.66
N GLN A 39 -5.96 -2.70 8.94
CA GLN A 39 -5.33 -1.46 9.39
C GLN A 39 -3.88 -1.28 8.92
N LEU A 40 -3.06 -2.35 8.95
CA LEU A 40 -1.66 -2.27 8.54
C LEU A 40 -1.53 -2.10 7.03
N THR A 41 -2.27 -2.89 6.25
CA THR A 41 -2.23 -2.81 4.78
C THR A 41 -2.79 -1.48 4.29
N PHE A 42 -3.83 -0.95 4.94
CA PHE A 42 -4.36 0.37 4.64
C PHE A 42 -3.34 1.47 4.90
N ALA A 43 -2.65 1.45 6.05
CA ALA A 43 -1.62 2.43 6.36
C ALA A 43 -0.45 2.41 5.34
N ILE A 44 -0.04 1.22 4.87
CA ILE A 44 0.97 1.07 3.82
C ILE A 44 0.46 1.64 2.48
N TRP A 45 -0.79 1.34 2.13
CA TRP A 45 -1.43 1.87 0.91
C TRP A 45 -1.55 3.41 0.95
N GLU A 46 -1.84 4.01 2.11
CA GLU A 46 -1.85 5.46 2.30
C GLU A 46 -0.47 6.11 2.04
N LEU A 47 0.62 5.39 2.31
CA LEU A 47 1.98 5.86 2.04
C LEU A 47 2.40 5.72 0.57
N CYS A 48 1.63 4.99 -0.25
CA CYS A 48 1.85 4.89 -1.70
C CYS A 48 1.34 6.15 -2.41
N ASN A 49 1.97 7.28 -2.16
CA ASN A 49 1.52 8.60 -2.59
C ASN A 49 2.29 9.17 -3.80
N GLY A 50 3.16 8.38 -4.44
CA GLY A 50 4.03 8.85 -5.51
C GLY A 50 5.30 9.57 -5.03
N GLU A 51 5.57 9.59 -3.72
CA GLU A 51 6.76 10.24 -3.15
C GLU A 51 7.62 9.27 -2.34
N ASN A 52 7.01 8.33 -1.60
CA ASN A 52 7.75 7.40 -0.76
C ASN A 52 8.27 6.19 -1.54
N SER A 53 9.55 5.87 -1.38
CA SER A 53 10.10 4.60 -1.86
C SER A 53 9.75 3.44 -0.93
N VAL A 54 9.92 2.19 -1.40
CA VAL A 54 9.74 0.99 -0.57
C VAL A 54 10.54 1.06 0.74
N ASN A 55 11.77 1.59 0.71
CA ASN A 55 12.56 1.79 1.91
C ASN A 55 11.98 2.85 2.85
N ASP A 56 11.47 3.97 2.31
CA ASP A 56 10.87 5.03 3.12
C ASP A 56 9.62 4.50 3.83
N ILE A 57 8.78 3.76 3.10
CA ILE A 57 7.60 3.08 3.65
C ILE A 57 8.01 2.13 4.78
N ALA A 58 9.03 1.29 4.58
CA ALA A 58 9.49 0.37 5.62
C ALA A 58 9.98 1.08 6.89
N VAL A 59 10.70 2.20 6.75
CA VAL A 59 11.16 3.02 7.87
C VAL A 59 9.98 3.65 8.61
N ILE A 60 9.05 4.26 7.89
CA ILE A 60 7.87 4.93 8.47
C ILE A 60 7.01 3.93 9.26
N VAL A 61 6.75 2.75 8.67
CA VAL A 61 5.93 1.71 9.32
C VAL A 61 6.66 1.11 10.54
N SER A 62 7.97 0.91 10.46
CA SER A 62 8.77 0.44 11.60
C SER A 62 8.71 1.40 12.79
N ASP A 63 8.85 2.71 12.53
CA ASP A 63 8.77 3.74 13.57
C ASP A 63 7.36 3.79 14.21
N ALA A 64 6.31 3.73 13.38
CA ALA A 64 4.93 3.73 13.85
C ALA A 64 4.60 2.51 14.74
N LEU A 65 5.16 1.33 14.42
CA LEU A 65 4.95 0.10 15.18
C LEU A 65 5.93 -0.06 16.37
N LYS A 66 6.92 0.83 16.52
CA LYS A 66 8.02 0.70 17.50
C LYS A 66 8.71 -0.66 17.42
N GLY A 67 8.88 -1.18 16.21
CA GLY A 67 9.42 -2.52 15.96
C GLY A 67 10.04 -2.60 14.57
N GLU A 68 10.92 -3.57 14.37
CA GLU A 68 11.56 -3.79 13.08
C GLU A 68 10.57 -4.44 12.11
N VAL A 69 10.33 -3.80 10.97
CA VAL A 69 9.49 -4.34 9.89
C VAL A 69 10.39 -4.80 8.76
N ASP A 70 10.20 -6.05 8.35
CA ASP A 70 10.94 -6.64 7.25
C ASP A 70 10.58 -5.96 5.92
N THR A 71 11.60 -5.43 5.23
CA THR A 71 11.45 -4.87 3.88
C THR A 71 10.89 -5.88 2.86
N GLU A 72 11.13 -7.18 3.04
CA GLU A 72 10.55 -8.22 2.17
C GLU A 72 9.05 -8.38 2.40
N LEU A 73 8.58 -8.21 3.64
CA LEU A 73 7.15 -8.17 3.97
C LEU A 73 6.47 -6.96 3.30
N ILE A 74 7.09 -5.77 3.40
CA ILE A 74 6.59 -4.57 2.72
C ILE A 74 6.52 -4.80 1.20
N GLY A 75 7.60 -5.32 0.60
CA GLY A 75 7.62 -5.63 -0.84
C GLY A 75 6.53 -6.62 -1.25
N SER A 76 6.26 -7.65 -0.43
CA SER A 76 5.21 -8.63 -0.68
C SER A 76 3.80 -8.02 -0.61
N LEU A 77 3.57 -7.11 0.34
CA LEU A 77 2.30 -6.38 0.47
C LEU A 77 2.09 -5.41 -0.70
N LEU A 78 3.14 -4.68 -1.11
CA LEU A 78 3.07 -3.78 -2.26
C LEU A 78 2.77 -4.54 -3.55
N ARG A 79 3.41 -5.69 -3.77
CA ARG A 79 3.09 -6.54 -4.93
C ARG A 79 1.63 -6.99 -4.91
N LYS A 80 1.10 -7.37 -3.75
CA LYS A 80 -0.32 -7.73 -3.63
C LYS A 80 -1.24 -6.55 -3.98
N LEU A 81 -0.90 -5.33 -3.54
CA LEU A 81 -1.67 -4.13 -3.88
C LEU A 81 -1.60 -3.80 -5.38
N GLU A 82 -0.43 -4.00 -6.00
CA GLU A 82 -0.22 -3.85 -7.45
C GLU A 82 -1.03 -4.88 -8.24
N ASP A 83 -1.01 -6.16 -7.83
CA ASP A 83 -1.78 -7.25 -8.45
C ASP A 83 -3.31 -6.99 -8.37
N GLU A 84 -3.78 -6.29 -7.34
CA GLU A 84 -5.18 -5.88 -7.14
C GLU A 84 -5.51 -4.53 -7.81
N ASN A 85 -4.59 -3.95 -8.59
CA ASN A 85 -4.73 -2.67 -9.31
C ASN A 85 -4.98 -1.45 -8.39
N LEU A 86 -4.55 -1.54 -7.12
CA LEU A 86 -4.75 -0.48 -6.13
C LEU A 86 -3.62 0.56 -6.11
N ILE A 87 -2.45 0.18 -6.64
CA ILE A 87 -1.27 1.05 -6.76
C ILE A 87 -0.53 0.76 -8.05
N GLU A 88 0.28 1.71 -8.50
CA GLU A 88 1.17 1.59 -9.66
C GLU A 88 2.57 2.18 -9.37
N PRO A 89 3.66 1.62 -9.96
CA PRO A 89 5.03 2.09 -9.78
C PRO A 89 5.45 3.26 -10.69
#